data_AF-A0A9J6CIC0-F1
#
_entry.id   AF-A0A9J6CIC0-F1
#
_cell.length_a   1.000
_cell.length_b   1.000
_cell.length_c   1.000
_cell.angle_alpha   90.00
_cell.angle_beta   90.00
_cell.angle_gamma   90.00
#
_symmetry.space_group_name_H-M   'P 1'
#
loop_
_entity.id
_entity.type
_entity.pdbx_description
1 polymer ?
#
loop_
_entity_poly.entity_id
_entity_poly.type
_entity_poly.pdbx_seq_one_letter_code
_entity_poly.pdbx_strand_id
1 'polypeptide(L)'
;MENAPVKTNEANLEELNKKIVEIKRKIVLSEGQKKANVEEWGVDKKQLTEKINELKKEIKSLTAKLKYLYNPSKKNQKLVQQDSSIQQRKRIPLPKGAKNADEGIHILDLQIIDLKKQNDLFHAKIQKKQENLDKLSAEYQKLHTYKKEKTSLIQSERPPETQEEDQNRKLITRLENEIHKMEVQWNEAEHIRKKYRLIKNSLMTDAERFESTLQKMEAAISEQQQEIDKLQSIYQEALEMRDSTKSVLTKQEQMTVASNKTRLRQADEFRRQVEERKAELERLERKIFSTGSKFVHQESGASSGRMDDEDTLIRDSKAQMEANLKKLMGITSVTVSHELIDRFLAQREASARLTYLRNVTEHEKKRLESQREQLSLQLDVFKFSDNRESEVNQEELERVKKDIEEQKKRKAELEIEAERTMVVLQTIKEALVEMLLKLQELDEITAEIQSRRKLTKPANIVAPLPDLLISSNITTEQIVKILEEKVKVGLIAAGILTEGVDTSMSEEVVEELLKPPELVQKSVDDDGSEVTGEKIIRSPSVMSFGIEEKPAAYPQVYSSLIAGRSTGLVSSASPGAGMGAGSEEEADVPSRSFLKRQANLILDAKSRRKFRQQQGQTTRRK
;
A
#
# COMPACT_ATOMS: atom_id res chain seq x y z
N MET A 1 53.81 23.94 36.45
CA MET A 1 54.44 24.86 35.48
C MET A 1 55.26 24.00 34.53
N GLU A 2 55.13 24.10 33.20
CA GLU A 2 54.11 24.76 32.39
C GLU A 2 54.14 24.14 30.97
N ASN A 3 53.00 23.93 30.32
CA ASN A 3 52.94 23.22 29.04
C ASN A 3 53.22 24.16 27.86
N ALA A 4 54.44 24.08 27.30
CA ALA A 4 54.79 24.79 26.07
C ALA A 4 54.03 24.21 24.84
N PRO A 5 53.57 25.05 23.88
CA PRO A 5 52.53 24.63 22.93
C PRO A 5 53.07 23.99 21.64
N VAL A 6 52.47 22.86 21.25
CA VAL A 6 52.72 22.13 19.98
C VAL A 6 52.21 22.88 18.73
N LYS A 7 51.40 23.93 18.90
CA LYS A 7 50.59 24.60 17.86
C LYS A 7 51.38 25.25 16.70
N THR A 8 52.68 25.48 16.83
CA THR A 8 53.48 26.18 15.81
C THR A 8 53.74 25.34 14.56
N ASN A 9 53.95 24.02 14.71
CA ASN A 9 54.23 23.13 13.58
C ASN A 9 52.99 22.91 12.69
N GLU A 10 51.80 22.90 13.29
CA GLU A 10 50.53 22.63 12.61
C GLU A 10 50.13 23.81 11.70
N ALA A 11 50.26 25.04 12.20
CA ALA A 11 50.06 26.27 11.41
C ALA A 11 51.06 26.38 10.23
N ASN A 12 52.33 26.03 10.45
CA ASN A 12 53.34 25.96 9.39
C ASN A 12 52.97 24.91 8.32
N LEU A 13 52.41 23.77 8.73
CA LEU A 13 51.92 22.73 7.82
C LEU A 13 50.71 23.21 6.99
N GLU A 14 49.79 23.96 7.60
CA GLU A 14 48.67 24.57 6.87
C GLU A 14 49.14 25.59 5.84
N GLU A 15 50.06 26.49 6.20
CA GLU A 15 50.57 27.51 5.28
C GLU A 15 51.34 26.88 4.12
N LEU A 16 52.12 25.83 4.40
CA LEU A 16 52.81 25.03 3.39
C LEU A 16 51.82 24.28 2.48
N ASN A 17 50.73 23.74 3.02
CA ASN A 17 49.64 23.14 2.23
C ASN A 17 48.90 24.17 1.37
N LYS A 18 48.62 25.37 1.89
CA LYS A 18 48.03 26.50 1.14
C LYS A 18 48.93 26.88 -0.05
N LYS A 19 50.24 27.00 0.18
CA LYS A 19 51.26 27.22 -0.88
C LYS A 19 51.31 26.07 -1.89
N ILE A 20 51.23 24.80 -1.47
CA ILE A 20 51.13 23.64 -2.38
C ILE A 20 49.87 23.70 -3.25
N VAL A 21 48.71 24.05 -2.69
CA VAL A 21 47.45 24.19 -3.46
C VAL A 21 47.54 25.35 -4.45
N GLU A 22 48.15 26.47 -4.08
CA GLU A 22 48.37 27.60 -4.99
C GLU A 22 49.34 27.24 -6.13
N ILE A 23 50.45 26.56 -5.84
CA ILE A 23 51.39 26.05 -6.84
C ILE A 23 50.70 25.04 -7.78
N LYS A 24 49.88 24.11 -7.25
CA LYS A 24 49.08 23.18 -8.07
C LYS A 24 48.11 23.92 -9.00
N ARG A 25 47.41 24.96 -8.53
CA ARG A 25 46.56 25.82 -9.38
C ARG A 25 47.36 26.53 -10.47
N LYS A 26 48.54 27.06 -10.14
CA LYS A 26 49.45 27.71 -11.11
C LYS A 26 50.00 26.74 -12.15
N ILE A 27 50.28 25.48 -11.77
CA ILE A 27 50.68 24.41 -12.70
C ILE A 27 49.53 24.08 -13.66
N VAL A 28 48.33 23.81 -13.14
CA VAL A 28 47.14 23.50 -13.98
C VAL A 28 46.80 24.64 -14.95
N LEU A 29 46.92 25.90 -14.51
CA LEU A 29 46.77 27.07 -15.39
C LEU A 29 47.86 27.14 -16.47
N SER A 30 49.13 26.87 -16.11
CA SER A 30 50.24 26.83 -17.08
C SER A 30 50.12 25.67 -18.07
N GLU A 31 49.61 24.52 -17.66
CA GLU A 31 49.31 23.38 -18.52
C GLU A 31 48.13 23.66 -19.46
N GLY A 32 47.08 24.30 -18.95
CA GLY A 32 45.97 24.81 -19.77
C GLY A 32 46.42 25.81 -20.83
N GLN A 33 47.25 26.79 -20.47
CA GLN A 33 47.85 27.74 -21.40
C GLN A 33 48.76 27.07 -22.43
N LYS A 34 49.64 26.14 -22.01
CA LYS A 34 50.47 25.36 -22.94
C LYS A 34 49.62 24.57 -23.93
N LYS A 35 48.52 23.96 -23.48
CA LYS A 35 47.59 23.22 -24.33
C LYS A 35 46.89 24.15 -25.33
N ALA A 36 46.35 25.29 -24.87
CA ALA A 36 45.71 26.28 -25.73
C ALA A 36 46.65 26.78 -26.83
N ASN A 37 47.87 27.20 -26.48
CA ASN A 37 48.87 27.68 -27.45
C ASN A 37 49.28 26.58 -28.47
N VAL A 38 49.29 25.31 -28.06
CA VAL A 38 49.56 24.17 -28.98
C VAL A 38 48.37 23.91 -29.91
N GLU A 39 47.13 24.10 -29.45
CA GLU A 39 45.93 23.96 -30.26
C GLU A 39 45.78 25.14 -31.26
N GLU A 40 46.04 26.38 -30.85
CA GLU A 40 46.12 27.55 -31.72
C GLU A 40 47.21 27.40 -32.80
N TRP A 41 48.44 27.04 -32.40
CA TRP A 41 49.51 26.76 -33.36
C TRP A 41 49.17 25.58 -34.29
N GLY A 42 48.38 24.62 -33.82
CA GLY A 42 47.81 23.54 -34.61
C GLY A 42 46.78 24.00 -35.65
N VAL A 43 46.03 25.07 -35.38
CA VAL A 43 45.12 25.73 -36.34
C VAL A 43 45.90 26.53 -37.36
N ASP A 44 46.82 27.40 -36.93
CA ASP A 44 47.66 28.21 -37.83
C ASP A 44 48.47 27.33 -38.79
N LYS A 45 49.05 26.24 -38.28
CA LYS A 45 49.78 25.26 -39.07
C LYS A 45 48.90 24.58 -40.13
N LYS A 46 47.61 24.34 -39.85
CA LYS A 46 46.65 23.84 -40.86
C LYS A 46 46.41 24.89 -41.93
N GLN A 47 46.06 26.13 -41.54
CA GLN A 47 45.81 27.23 -42.49
C GLN A 47 47.03 27.50 -43.40
N LEU A 48 48.24 27.52 -42.85
CA LEU A 48 49.48 27.64 -43.61
C LEU A 48 49.70 26.45 -44.56
N THR A 49 49.39 25.22 -44.13
CA THR A 49 49.49 24.02 -44.97
C THR A 49 48.47 24.04 -46.12
N GLU A 50 47.25 24.48 -45.85
CA GLU A 50 46.18 24.65 -46.84
C GLU A 50 46.56 25.72 -47.87
N LYS A 51 47.02 26.89 -47.44
CA LYS A 51 47.48 27.97 -48.33
C LYS A 51 48.69 27.57 -49.17
N ILE A 52 49.63 26.80 -48.61
CA ILE A 52 50.73 26.17 -49.37
C ILE A 52 50.18 25.19 -50.44
N ASN A 53 49.12 24.45 -50.14
CA ASN A 53 48.49 23.54 -51.09
C ASN A 53 47.68 24.27 -52.18
N GLU A 54 47.06 25.41 -51.87
CA GLU A 54 46.45 26.31 -52.84
C GLU A 54 47.48 26.91 -53.80
N LEU A 55 48.56 27.49 -53.26
CA LEU A 55 49.66 28.00 -54.08
C LEU A 55 50.28 26.89 -54.95
N LYS A 56 50.39 25.65 -54.45
CA LYS A 56 50.81 24.48 -55.27
C LYS A 56 49.79 24.12 -56.36
N LYS A 57 48.49 24.27 -56.15
CA LYS A 57 47.46 24.09 -57.21
C LYS A 57 47.57 25.20 -58.25
N GLU A 58 47.73 26.45 -57.81
CA GLU A 58 47.87 27.61 -58.68
C GLU A 58 49.13 27.52 -59.53
N ILE A 59 50.30 27.26 -58.94
CA ILE A 59 51.57 27.03 -59.64
C ILE A 59 51.43 25.89 -60.66
N LYS A 60 50.73 24.79 -60.33
CA LYS A 60 50.43 23.72 -61.31
C LYS A 60 49.56 24.23 -62.46
N SER A 61 48.55 25.04 -62.19
CA SER A 61 47.67 25.63 -63.21
C SER A 61 48.40 26.63 -64.12
N LEU A 62 49.25 27.48 -63.55
CA LEU A 62 50.08 28.44 -64.28
C LEU A 62 51.16 27.72 -65.08
N THR A 63 51.77 26.67 -64.53
CA THR A 63 52.70 25.79 -65.27
C THR A 63 52.00 25.07 -66.42
N ALA A 64 50.73 24.68 -66.27
CA ALA A 64 49.95 24.08 -67.35
C ALA A 64 49.61 25.11 -68.44
N LYS A 65 49.18 26.32 -68.07
CA LYS A 65 48.97 27.46 -68.99
C LYS A 65 50.25 27.83 -69.73
N LEU A 66 51.39 27.94 -69.03
CA LEU A 66 52.68 28.22 -69.62
C LEU A 66 53.15 27.08 -70.54
N LYS A 67 52.96 25.80 -70.18
CA LYS A 67 53.26 24.67 -71.09
C LYS A 67 52.40 24.67 -72.35
N TYR A 68 51.14 25.10 -72.26
CA TYR A 68 50.25 25.26 -73.41
C TYR A 68 50.71 26.39 -74.33
N LEU A 69 51.05 27.56 -73.78
CA LEU A 69 51.53 28.72 -74.54
C LEU A 69 52.96 28.53 -75.10
N TYR A 70 53.85 27.89 -74.36
CA TYR A 70 55.25 27.63 -74.74
C TYR A 70 55.41 26.47 -75.74
N ASN A 71 54.38 25.62 -75.93
CA ASN A 71 54.45 24.56 -76.93
C ASN A 71 53.10 24.27 -77.64
N PRO A 72 52.54 25.20 -78.44
CA PRO A 72 51.28 25.00 -79.16
C PRO A 72 51.36 23.89 -80.23
N SER A 73 52.57 23.51 -80.67
CA SER A 73 52.80 22.64 -81.82
C SER A 73 52.50 21.15 -81.56
N LYS A 74 52.86 20.62 -80.39
CA LYS A 74 52.91 19.16 -80.15
C LYS A 74 51.58 18.44 -79.95
N LYS A 75 50.43 19.11 -80.10
CA LYS A 75 49.11 18.46 -80.26
C LYS A 75 48.51 18.57 -81.66
N ASN A 76 48.98 19.49 -82.50
CA ASN A 76 48.39 19.73 -83.83
C ASN A 76 48.95 18.80 -84.92
N GLN A 77 50.12 18.16 -84.71
CA GLN A 77 50.71 17.25 -85.69
C GLN A 77 49.86 16.01 -86.04
N LYS A 78 48.86 15.63 -85.22
CA LYS A 78 47.89 14.57 -85.58
C LYS A 78 46.72 15.04 -86.46
N LEU A 79 46.50 16.34 -86.63
CA LEU A 79 45.56 16.89 -87.60
C LEU A 79 46.23 17.16 -88.95
N VAL A 80 47.44 17.74 -88.92
CA VAL A 80 48.17 18.18 -90.12
C VAL A 80 48.48 17.05 -91.11
N GLN A 81 48.56 15.79 -90.67
CA GLN A 81 48.75 14.65 -91.58
C GLN A 81 47.52 14.29 -92.43
N GLN A 82 46.32 14.83 -92.15
CA GLN A 82 45.12 14.57 -92.95
C GLN A 82 44.96 15.54 -94.13
N ASP A 83 45.33 16.82 -93.97
CA ASP A 83 45.14 17.86 -95.00
C ASP A 83 45.99 17.66 -96.26
N SER A 84 47.08 16.86 -96.19
CA SER A 84 47.93 16.50 -97.33
C SER A 84 47.19 15.83 -98.50
N SER A 85 45.96 15.35 -98.27
CA SER A 85 45.15 14.62 -99.26
C SER A 85 44.08 15.46 -99.97
N ILE A 86 43.90 16.74 -99.60
CA ILE A 86 42.83 17.60 -100.15
C ILE A 86 43.40 18.82 -100.89
N GLN A 87 44.36 18.57 -101.78
CA GLN A 87 44.67 19.44 -102.92
C GLN A 87 43.67 19.25 -104.09
N GLN A 88 42.77 18.26 -104.00
CA GLN A 88 41.55 18.26 -104.81
C GLN A 88 40.60 19.35 -104.29
N ARG A 89 40.05 20.14 -105.21
CA ARG A 89 39.24 21.34 -104.94
C ARG A 89 38.21 21.08 -103.82
N LYS A 90 38.36 21.74 -102.65
CA LYS A 90 37.39 21.67 -101.54
C LYS A 90 36.05 22.28 -101.98
N ARG A 91 35.19 21.49 -102.65
CA ARG A 91 33.74 21.77 -102.69
C ARG A 91 33.30 21.87 -101.24
N ILE A 92 32.70 23.00 -100.88
CA ILE A 92 31.97 23.12 -99.61
C ILE A 92 30.94 21.98 -99.59
N PRO A 93 30.79 21.21 -98.49
CA PRO A 93 29.75 20.20 -98.39
C PRO A 93 28.38 20.87 -98.51
N LEU A 94 27.70 20.67 -99.64
CA LEU A 94 26.36 21.20 -99.86
C LEU A 94 25.39 20.64 -98.79
N PRO A 95 24.44 21.44 -98.28
CA PRO A 95 23.38 20.95 -97.41
C PRO A 95 22.64 19.76 -98.02
N LYS A 96 22.20 18.84 -97.16
CA LYS A 96 21.48 17.62 -97.58
C LYS A 96 20.23 17.98 -98.40
N GLY A 97 20.33 17.83 -99.73
CA GLY A 97 19.26 18.14 -100.68
C GLY A 97 19.67 19.06 -101.84
N ALA A 98 20.71 19.90 -101.67
CA ALA A 98 21.22 20.76 -102.73
C ALA A 98 22.10 19.99 -103.73
N LYS A 99 21.94 20.29 -105.03
CA LYS A 99 22.73 19.80 -106.15
C LYS A 99 23.77 20.84 -106.59
N ASN A 100 23.36 22.11 -106.59
CA ASN A 100 24.17 23.27 -106.96
C ASN A 100 24.54 24.15 -105.75
N ALA A 101 25.56 25.00 -105.90
CA ALA A 101 26.05 25.86 -104.82
C ALA A 101 24.99 26.86 -104.36
N ASP A 102 24.25 27.47 -105.30
CA ASP A 102 23.24 28.49 -105.03
C ASP A 102 21.99 27.90 -104.34
N GLU A 103 21.61 26.66 -104.70
CA GLU A 103 20.62 25.87 -103.95
C GLU A 103 21.10 25.60 -102.51
N GLY A 104 22.40 25.37 -102.33
CA GLY A 104 23.01 25.18 -101.01
C GLY A 104 22.98 26.44 -100.15
N ILE A 105 23.25 27.61 -100.75
CA ILE A 105 23.08 28.92 -100.10
C ILE A 105 21.61 29.12 -99.72
N HIS A 106 20.67 28.87 -100.65
CA HIS A 106 19.24 29.05 -100.40
C HIS A 106 18.71 28.13 -99.27
N ILE A 107 19.16 26.87 -99.20
CA ILE A 107 18.80 25.98 -98.08
C ILE A 107 19.38 26.48 -96.74
N LEU A 108 20.60 27.04 -96.74
CA LEU A 108 21.17 27.64 -95.54
C LEU A 108 20.43 28.92 -95.13
N ASP A 109 20.02 29.77 -96.07
CA ASP A 109 19.22 30.96 -95.80
C ASP A 109 17.86 30.60 -95.20
N LEU A 110 17.18 29.58 -95.75
CA LEU A 110 15.94 29.05 -95.18
C LEU A 110 16.15 28.51 -93.74
N GLN A 111 17.24 27.78 -93.50
CA GLN A 111 17.60 27.31 -92.15
C GLN A 111 17.92 28.46 -91.20
N ILE A 112 18.61 29.51 -91.65
CA ILE A 112 18.90 30.72 -90.86
C ILE A 112 17.60 31.49 -90.56
N ILE A 113 16.68 31.59 -91.52
CA ILE A 113 15.37 32.20 -91.35
C ILE A 113 14.53 31.42 -90.32
N ASP A 114 14.50 30.09 -90.39
CA ASP A 114 13.74 29.27 -89.45
C ASP A 114 14.38 29.22 -88.05
N LEU A 115 15.72 29.23 -87.94
CA LEU A 115 16.41 29.39 -86.66
C LEU A 115 16.18 30.78 -86.05
N LYS A 116 16.09 31.85 -86.86
CA LYS A 116 15.68 33.18 -86.40
C LYS A 116 14.25 33.17 -85.86
N LYS A 117 13.27 32.68 -86.64
CA LYS A 117 11.87 32.52 -86.18
C LYS A 117 11.78 31.72 -84.87
N GLN A 118 12.54 30.64 -84.73
CA GLN A 118 12.61 29.86 -83.50
C GLN A 118 13.19 30.68 -82.34
N ASN A 119 14.27 31.42 -82.56
CA ASN A 119 14.89 32.28 -81.55
C ASN A 119 13.96 33.43 -81.12
N ASP A 120 13.30 34.11 -82.06
CA ASP A 120 12.31 35.17 -81.81
C ASP A 120 11.13 34.63 -80.96
N LEU A 121 10.68 33.41 -81.29
CA LEU A 121 9.66 32.67 -80.55
C LEU A 121 10.13 32.24 -79.15
N PHE A 122 11.42 31.93 -78.97
CA PHE A 122 12.01 31.71 -77.65
C PHE A 122 12.13 33.02 -76.85
N HIS A 123 12.56 34.13 -77.45
CA HIS A 123 12.61 35.44 -76.81
C HIS A 123 11.22 35.89 -76.35
N ALA A 124 10.19 35.78 -77.18
CA ALA A 124 8.80 36.08 -76.81
C ALA A 124 8.29 35.18 -75.65
N LYS A 125 8.65 33.89 -75.65
CA LYS A 125 8.34 32.97 -74.52
C LYS A 125 9.08 33.34 -73.23
N ILE A 126 10.31 33.81 -73.31
CA ILE A 126 11.10 34.27 -72.16
C ILE A 126 10.53 35.57 -71.61
N GLN A 127 10.25 36.55 -72.48
CA GLN A 127 9.62 37.82 -72.09
C GLN A 127 8.28 37.59 -71.38
N LYS A 128 7.38 36.78 -71.95
CA LYS A 128 6.08 36.47 -71.32
C LYS A 128 6.22 35.75 -69.97
N LYS A 129 7.29 34.97 -69.76
CA LYS A 129 7.60 34.38 -68.45
C LYS A 129 8.14 35.43 -67.47
N GLN A 130 8.98 36.36 -67.92
CA GLN A 130 9.50 37.45 -67.10
C GLN A 130 8.36 38.35 -66.62
N GLU A 131 7.50 38.83 -67.54
CA GLU A 131 6.31 39.63 -67.21
C GLU A 131 5.38 38.94 -66.20
N ASN A 132 5.28 37.61 -66.23
CA ASN A 132 4.49 36.84 -65.28
C ASN A 132 5.19 36.70 -63.91
N LEU A 133 6.51 36.57 -63.89
CA LEU A 133 7.32 36.56 -62.67
C LEU A 133 7.29 37.92 -61.98
N ASP A 134 7.36 39.01 -62.74
CA ASP A 134 7.32 40.38 -62.22
C ASP A 134 5.95 40.70 -61.61
N LYS A 135 4.84 40.24 -62.24
CA LYS A 135 3.49 40.32 -61.69
C LYS A 135 3.37 39.53 -60.38
N LEU A 136 3.82 38.27 -60.36
CA LEU A 136 3.78 37.43 -59.16
C LEU A 136 4.66 37.99 -58.03
N SER A 137 5.80 38.61 -58.36
CA SER A 137 6.67 39.33 -57.42
C SER A 137 5.94 40.53 -56.81
N ALA A 138 5.25 41.33 -57.63
CA ALA A 138 4.45 42.46 -57.14
C ALA A 138 3.25 42.02 -56.27
N GLU A 139 2.59 40.92 -56.61
CA GLU A 139 1.53 40.31 -55.77
C GLU A 139 2.08 39.80 -54.44
N TYR A 140 3.22 39.10 -54.45
CA TYR A 140 3.91 38.66 -53.24
C TYR A 140 4.31 39.86 -52.35
N GLN A 141 4.83 40.94 -52.93
CA GLN A 141 5.17 42.16 -52.19
C GLN A 141 3.95 42.83 -51.56
N LYS A 142 2.81 42.87 -52.26
CA LYS A 142 1.51 43.35 -51.71
C LYS A 142 1.01 42.48 -50.56
N LEU A 143 1.06 41.16 -50.70
CA LEU A 143 0.66 40.23 -49.63
C LEU A 143 1.62 40.31 -48.42
N HIS A 144 2.91 40.54 -48.65
CA HIS A 144 3.92 40.67 -47.61
C HIS A 144 3.85 42.02 -46.86
N THR A 145 3.51 43.11 -47.55
CA THR A 145 3.20 44.42 -46.91
C THR A 145 1.92 44.33 -46.10
N TYR A 146 0.82 43.84 -46.68
CA TYR A 146 -0.44 43.60 -45.95
C TYR A 146 -0.27 42.68 -44.74
N LYS A 147 0.55 41.62 -44.84
CA LYS A 147 0.86 40.75 -43.69
C LYS A 147 1.60 41.51 -42.59
N LYS A 148 2.60 42.34 -42.94
CA LYS A 148 3.33 43.18 -41.99
C LYS A 148 2.41 44.19 -41.30
N GLU A 149 1.61 44.90 -42.08
CA GLU A 149 0.61 45.87 -41.60
C GLU A 149 -0.37 45.21 -40.64
N LYS A 150 -0.90 44.03 -40.98
CA LYS A 150 -1.78 43.26 -40.09
C LYS A 150 -1.09 42.83 -38.79
N THR A 151 0.18 42.41 -38.83
CA THR A 151 0.92 42.14 -37.57
C THR A 151 1.18 43.39 -36.75
N SER A 152 1.46 44.54 -37.38
CA SER A 152 1.62 45.81 -36.64
C SER A 152 0.30 46.33 -36.08
N LEU A 153 -0.85 46.10 -36.72
CA LEU A 153 -2.17 46.43 -36.15
C LEU A 153 -2.56 45.55 -34.95
N ILE A 154 -1.93 44.38 -34.79
CA ILE A 154 -2.14 43.50 -33.63
C ILE A 154 -1.18 43.85 -32.48
N GLN A 155 -0.02 44.45 -32.77
CA GLN A 155 0.99 44.84 -31.77
C GLN A 155 1.01 46.34 -31.44
N SER A 156 0.30 47.17 -32.19
CA SER A 156 0.16 48.61 -31.94
C SER A 156 -1.28 48.91 -31.59
N GLU A 157 -1.51 49.42 -30.39
CA GLU A 157 -2.79 50.02 -30.03
C GLU A 157 -3.03 51.27 -30.89
N ARG A 158 -3.76 51.09 -31.98
CA ARG A 158 -4.26 52.18 -32.79
C ARG A 158 -5.16 53.05 -31.89
N PRO A 159 -4.86 54.36 -31.71
CA PRO A 159 -5.75 55.27 -31.01
C PRO A 159 -7.16 55.17 -31.61
N PRO A 160 -8.22 55.17 -30.78
CA PRO A 160 -9.58 54.98 -31.28
C PRO A 160 -9.92 56.05 -32.31
N GLU A 161 -10.31 55.62 -33.51
CA GLU A 161 -10.62 56.54 -34.62
C GLU A 161 -12.06 57.10 -34.49
N THR A 162 -12.84 56.55 -33.55
CA THR A 162 -14.18 57.02 -33.16
C THR A 162 -14.38 57.01 -31.64
N GLN A 163 -15.31 57.84 -31.15
CA GLN A 163 -15.69 57.85 -29.72
C GLN A 163 -16.33 56.53 -29.25
N GLU A 164 -16.94 55.78 -30.17
CA GLU A 164 -17.54 54.47 -29.92
C GLU A 164 -16.48 53.38 -29.67
N GLU A 165 -15.37 53.39 -30.43
CA GLU A 165 -14.22 52.51 -30.19
C GLU A 165 -13.58 52.73 -28.80
N ASP A 166 -13.47 53.99 -28.36
CA ASP A 166 -12.97 54.33 -27.02
C ASP A 166 -13.88 53.80 -25.91
N GLN A 167 -15.19 53.95 -26.06
CA GLN A 167 -16.18 53.41 -25.12
C GLN A 167 -16.16 51.87 -25.10
N ASN A 168 -16.03 51.22 -26.27
CA ASN A 168 -15.95 49.77 -26.38
C ASN A 168 -14.65 49.22 -25.76
N ARG A 169 -13.49 49.85 -25.98
CA ARG A 169 -12.24 49.52 -25.27
C ARG A 169 -12.41 49.64 -23.75
N LYS A 170 -12.98 50.75 -23.28
CA LYS A 170 -13.26 50.99 -21.85
C LYS A 170 -14.33 50.06 -21.26
N LEU A 171 -15.17 49.42 -22.08
CA LEU A 171 -16.06 48.34 -21.66
C LEU A 171 -15.31 47.01 -21.56
N ILE A 172 -14.54 46.65 -22.59
CA ILE A 172 -13.71 45.44 -22.63
C ILE A 172 -12.78 45.38 -21.41
N THR A 173 -11.99 46.43 -21.16
CA THR A 173 -11.07 46.48 -20.00
C THR A 173 -11.79 46.44 -18.64
N ARG A 174 -13.05 46.88 -18.54
CA ARG A 174 -13.85 46.68 -17.32
C ARG A 174 -14.30 45.23 -17.17
N LEU A 175 -14.80 44.62 -18.24
CA LEU A 175 -15.21 43.21 -18.25
C LEU A 175 -14.03 42.26 -17.98
N GLU A 176 -12.83 42.56 -18.52
CA GLU A 176 -11.59 41.82 -18.23
C GLU A 176 -11.21 41.91 -16.75
N ASN A 177 -11.25 43.11 -16.16
CA ASN A 177 -11.01 43.29 -14.71
C ASN A 177 -12.09 42.62 -13.83
N GLU A 178 -13.35 42.63 -14.26
CA GLU A 178 -14.46 41.94 -13.58
C GLU A 178 -14.30 40.41 -13.68
N ILE A 179 -13.90 39.88 -14.84
CA ILE A 179 -13.56 38.46 -15.03
C ILE A 179 -12.41 38.07 -14.10
N HIS A 180 -11.29 38.79 -14.12
CA HIS A 180 -10.15 38.48 -13.24
C HIS A 180 -10.50 38.57 -11.75
N LYS A 181 -11.35 39.52 -11.34
CA LYS A 181 -11.87 39.59 -9.98
C LYS A 181 -12.72 38.36 -9.63
N MET A 182 -13.58 37.90 -10.54
CA MET A 182 -14.39 36.70 -10.37
C MET A 182 -13.52 35.42 -10.37
N GLU A 183 -12.46 35.36 -11.16
CA GLU A 183 -11.48 34.25 -11.17
C GLU A 183 -10.74 34.16 -9.84
N VAL A 184 -10.28 35.28 -9.27
CA VAL A 184 -9.65 35.31 -7.94
C VAL A 184 -10.61 34.83 -6.86
N GLN A 185 -11.85 35.35 -6.84
CA GLN A 185 -12.88 34.92 -5.88
C GLN A 185 -13.27 33.44 -6.05
N TRP A 186 -13.33 32.94 -7.29
CA TRP A 186 -13.59 31.54 -7.58
C TRP A 186 -12.46 30.63 -7.08
N ASN A 187 -11.19 31.01 -7.33
CA ASN A 187 -10.03 30.30 -6.83
C ASN A 187 -10.00 30.26 -5.29
N GLU A 188 -10.27 31.38 -4.62
CA GLU A 188 -10.37 31.43 -3.16
C GLU A 188 -11.48 30.49 -2.64
N ALA A 189 -12.68 30.55 -3.23
CA ALA A 189 -13.77 29.65 -2.89
C ALA A 189 -13.42 28.17 -3.16
N GLU A 190 -12.63 27.87 -4.19
CA GLU A 190 -12.17 26.52 -4.53
C GLU A 190 -11.10 26.03 -3.52
N HIS A 191 -10.19 26.91 -3.05
CA HIS A 191 -9.28 26.64 -1.93
C HIS A 191 -10.02 26.40 -0.61
N ILE A 192 -11.05 27.19 -0.30
CA ILE A 192 -11.92 26.99 0.89
C ILE A 192 -12.67 25.66 0.78
N ARG A 193 -13.23 25.35 -0.39
CA ARG A 193 -13.90 24.07 -0.71
C ARG A 193 -12.94 22.87 -0.72
N LYS A 194 -11.63 23.07 -0.95
CA LYS A 194 -10.57 22.07 -0.73
C LYS A 194 -10.31 21.87 0.78
N LYS A 195 -10.11 22.95 1.55
CA LYS A 195 -9.91 22.91 3.01
C LYS A 195 -11.07 22.18 3.74
N TYR A 196 -12.33 22.53 3.46
CA TYR A 196 -13.48 21.86 4.07
C TYR A 196 -13.61 20.38 3.68
N ARG A 197 -13.19 19.97 2.47
CA ARG A 197 -13.13 18.55 2.09
C ARG A 197 -12.04 17.79 2.85
N LEU A 198 -10.88 18.40 3.09
CA LEU A 198 -9.83 17.79 3.92
C LEU A 198 -10.29 17.64 5.38
N ILE A 199 -10.92 18.68 5.95
CA ILE A 199 -11.49 18.65 7.32
C ILE A 199 -12.56 17.54 7.41
N LYS A 200 -13.50 17.46 6.45
CA LYS A 200 -14.50 16.39 6.41
C LYS A 200 -13.83 15.02 6.37
N ASN A 201 -12.83 14.82 5.52
CA ASN A 201 -12.15 13.52 5.40
C ASN A 201 -11.45 13.13 6.70
N SER A 202 -10.79 14.05 7.40
CA SER A 202 -10.22 13.78 8.74
C SER A 202 -11.30 13.36 9.73
N LEU A 203 -12.41 14.12 9.82
CA LEU A 203 -13.52 13.81 10.73
C LEU A 203 -14.16 12.45 10.44
N MET A 204 -14.25 12.03 9.17
CA MET A 204 -14.70 10.68 8.79
C MET A 204 -13.70 9.60 9.27
N THR A 205 -12.41 9.78 9.00
CA THR A 205 -11.36 8.83 9.46
C THR A 205 -11.28 8.75 10.97
N ASP A 206 -11.48 9.85 11.68
CA ASP A 206 -11.50 9.86 13.14
C ASP A 206 -12.79 9.23 13.70
N ALA A 207 -13.95 9.41 13.05
CA ALA A 207 -15.17 8.67 13.38
C ALA A 207 -15.00 7.15 13.19
N GLU A 208 -14.40 6.70 12.09
CA GLU A 208 -14.07 5.28 11.85
C GLU A 208 -13.13 4.70 12.92
N ARG A 209 -12.17 5.51 13.41
CA ARG A 209 -11.28 5.14 14.52
C ARG A 209 -11.99 5.06 15.86
N PHE A 210 -12.89 6.01 16.16
CA PHE A 210 -13.69 5.96 17.39
C PHE A 210 -14.63 4.75 17.38
N GLU A 211 -15.32 4.47 16.27
CA GLU A 211 -16.17 3.29 16.09
C GLU A 211 -15.37 2.00 16.30
N SER A 212 -14.22 1.84 15.63
CA SER A 212 -13.34 0.67 15.81
C SER A 212 -12.74 0.57 17.23
N THR A 213 -12.73 1.65 18.01
CA THR A 213 -12.27 1.65 19.41
C THR A 213 -13.42 1.29 20.36
N LEU A 214 -14.61 1.82 20.11
CA LEU A 214 -15.84 1.51 20.84
C LEU A 214 -16.15 0.01 20.76
N GLN A 215 -16.19 -0.56 19.55
CA GLN A 215 -16.46 -2.00 19.35
C GLN A 215 -15.45 -2.90 20.09
N LYS A 216 -14.18 -2.49 20.24
CA LYS A 216 -13.18 -3.23 21.01
C LYS A 216 -13.43 -3.14 22.52
N MET A 217 -13.86 -1.98 23.01
CA MET A 217 -14.23 -1.80 24.41
C MET A 217 -15.51 -2.57 24.75
N GLU A 218 -16.51 -2.56 23.87
CA GLU A 218 -17.75 -3.34 24.01
C GLU A 218 -17.48 -4.84 24.00
N ALA A 219 -16.61 -5.33 23.10
CA ALA A 219 -16.17 -6.73 23.10
C ALA A 219 -15.45 -7.11 24.41
N ALA A 220 -14.53 -6.26 24.90
CA ALA A 220 -13.83 -6.49 26.17
C ALA A 220 -14.77 -6.47 27.38
N ILE A 221 -15.79 -5.60 27.40
CA ILE A 221 -16.84 -5.57 28.43
C ILE A 221 -17.69 -6.85 28.36
N SER A 222 -18.04 -7.33 27.16
CA SER A 222 -18.76 -8.60 26.97
C SER A 222 -17.94 -9.80 27.46
N GLU A 223 -16.63 -9.85 27.15
CA GLU A 223 -15.72 -10.90 27.64
C GLU A 223 -15.61 -10.87 29.17
N GLN A 224 -15.45 -9.67 29.76
CA GLN A 224 -15.41 -9.50 31.21
C GLN A 224 -16.73 -9.89 31.89
N GLN A 225 -17.89 -9.58 31.29
CA GLN A 225 -19.18 -10.01 31.81
C GLN A 225 -19.31 -11.54 31.78
N GLN A 226 -18.94 -12.18 30.66
CA GLN A 226 -18.95 -13.65 30.56
C GLN A 226 -18.01 -14.30 31.60
N GLU A 227 -16.85 -13.70 31.91
CA GLU A 227 -15.96 -14.20 32.95
C GLU A 227 -16.54 -13.99 34.35
N ILE A 228 -17.20 -12.86 34.61
CA ILE A 228 -17.94 -12.63 35.86
C ILE A 228 -19.05 -13.68 36.03
N ASP A 229 -19.80 -14.00 34.97
CA ASP A 229 -20.88 -14.98 35.00
C ASP A 229 -20.35 -16.41 35.28
N LYS A 230 -19.23 -16.80 34.65
CA LYS A 230 -18.50 -18.05 34.97
C LYS A 230 -18.07 -18.11 36.44
N LEU A 231 -17.45 -17.04 36.94
CA LEU A 231 -16.97 -16.96 38.32
C LEU A 231 -18.13 -17.00 39.34
N GLN A 232 -19.29 -16.41 39.01
CA GLN A 232 -20.51 -16.54 39.80
C GLN A 232 -21.04 -17.99 39.81
N SER A 233 -21.02 -18.68 38.66
CA SER A 233 -21.40 -20.10 38.58
C SER A 233 -20.48 -20.99 39.43
N ILE A 234 -19.16 -20.78 39.37
CA ILE A 234 -18.17 -21.53 40.17
C ILE A 234 -18.35 -21.21 41.67
N TYR A 235 -18.65 -19.96 42.03
CA TYR A 235 -18.94 -19.57 43.41
C TYR A 235 -20.22 -20.25 43.94
N GLN A 236 -21.28 -20.32 43.12
CA GLN A 236 -22.52 -21.02 43.47
C GLN A 236 -22.29 -22.53 43.66
N GLU A 237 -21.55 -23.18 42.76
CA GLU A 237 -21.16 -24.59 42.89
C GLU A 237 -20.35 -24.84 44.18
N ALA A 238 -19.43 -23.93 44.51
CA ALA A 238 -18.65 -24.00 45.76
C ALA A 238 -19.52 -23.81 47.03
N LEU A 239 -20.55 -22.97 46.98
CA LEU A 239 -21.54 -22.85 48.07
C LEU A 239 -22.37 -24.14 48.23
N GLU A 240 -22.82 -24.74 47.12
CA GLU A 240 -23.59 -25.98 47.13
C GLU A 240 -22.75 -27.16 47.63
N MET A 241 -21.50 -27.29 47.20
CA MET A 241 -20.54 -28.27 47.74
C MET A 241 -20.31 -28.08 49.25
N ARG A 242 -20.15 -26.83 49.71
CA ARG A 242 -19.99 -26.51 51.14
C ARG A 242 -21.21 -26.95 51.96
N ASP A 243 -22.41 -26.57 51.52
CA ASP A 243 -23.62 -26.81 52.30
C ASP A 243 -24.11 -28.27 52.20
N SER A 244 -23.84 -28.94 51.09
CA SER A 244 -23.94 -30.40 50.98
C SER A 244 -23.01 -31.10 51.99
N THR A 245 -21.73 -30.72 52.02
CA THR A 245 -20.73 -31.26 52.96
C THR A 245 -21.13 -31.02 54.41
N LYS A 246 -21.61 -29.81 54.75
CA LYS A 246 -22.14 -29.46 56.07
C LYS A 246 -23.35 -30.32 56.45
N SER A 247 -24.29 -30.53 55.53
CA SER A 247 -25.46 -31.41 55.72
C SER A 247 -25.06 -32.87 55.96
N VAL A 248 -24.05 -33.39 55.24
CA VAL A 248 -23.50 -34.73 55.49
C VAL A 248 -22.83 -34.81 56.87
N LEU A 249 -21.99 -33.83 57.23
CA LEU A 249 -21.29 -33.79 58.51
C LEU A 249 -22.27 -33.76 59.70
N THR A 250 -23.28 -32.88 59.66
CA THR A 250 -24.31 -32.81 60.72
C THR A 250 -25.13 -34.10 60.82
N LYS A 251 -25.43 -34.79 59.71
CA LYS A 251 -26.08 -36.11 59.75
C LYS A 251 -25.18 -37.17 60.39
N GLN A 252 -23.90 -37.18 60.06
CA GLN A 252 -22.93 -38.13 60.61
C GLN A 252 -22.65 -37.87 62.11
N GLU A 253 -22.64 -36.61 62.54
CA GLU A 253 -22.62 -36.20 63.94
C GLU A 253 -23.88 -36.72 64.68
N GLN A 254 -25.08 -36.47 64.15
CA GLN A 254 -26.33 -36.97 64.73
C GLN A 254 -26.35 -38.51 64.83
N MET A 255 -25.89 -39.22 63.81
CA MET A 255 -25.79 -40.69 63.82
C MET A 255 -24.79 -41.20 64.85
N THR A 256 -23.62 -40.58 64.99
CA THR A 256 -22.60 -40.99 65.98
C THR A 256 -23.03 -40.65 67.42
N VAL A 257 -23.71 -39.52 67.64
CA VAL A 257 -24.35 -39.17 68.92
C VAL A 257 -25.47 -40.16 69.27
N ALA A 258 -26.32 -40.52 68.31
CA ALA A 258 -27.38 -41.52 68.52
C ALA A 258 -26.81 -42.90 68.86
N SER A 259 -25.78 -43.35 68.14
CA SER A 259 -25.06 -44.61 68.39
C SER A 259 -24.36 -44.64 69.75
N ASN A 260 -23.73 -43.53 70.16
CA ASN A 260 -23.20 -43.40 71.51
C ASN A 260 -24.30 -43.47 72.58
N LYS A 261 -25.47 -42.85 72.33
CA LYS A 261 -26.60 -42.86 73.26
C LYS A 261 -27.25 -44.23 73.40
N THR A 262 -27.31 -45.07 72.36
CA THR A 262 -27.75 -46.47 72.49
C THR A 262 -26.72 -47.32 73.21
N ARG A 263 -25.42 -47.17 72.90
CA ARG A 263 -24.34 -47.87 73.62
C ARG A 263 -24.30 -47.54 75.12
N LEU A 264 -24.51 -46.27 75.49
CA LEU A 264 -24.61 -45.84 76.89
C LEU A 264 -25.81 -46.49 77.59
N ARG A 265 -27.01 -46.46 76.98
CA ARG A 265 -28.21 -47.13 77.52
C ARG A 265 -27.97 -48.63 77.76
N GLN A 266 -27.30 -49.33 76.85
CA GLN A 266 -26.95 -50.74 77.03
C GLN A 266 -25.98 -50.95 78.20
N ALA A 267 -24.97 -50.09 78.35
CA ALA A 267 -24.05 -50.13 79.49
C ALA A 267 -24.75 -49.79 80.83
N ASP A 268 -25.74 -48.90 80.83
CA ASP A 268 -26.56 -48.58 82.00
C ASP A 268 -27.52 -49.73 82.35
N GLU A 269 -28.10 -50.39 81.34
CA GLU A 269 -28.95 -51.57 81.52
C GLU A 269 -28.15 -52.75 82.09
N PHE A 270 -26.96 -53.04 81.55
CA PHE A 270 -26.08 -54.07 82.11
C PHE A 270 -25.63 -53.73 83.54
N ARG A 271 -25.33 -52.45 83.84
CA ARG A 271 -25.07 -52.02 85.22
C ARG A 271 -26.26 -52.28 86.13
N ARG A 272 -27.47 -51.92 85.70
CA ARG A 272 -28.70 -52.20 86.47
C ARG A 272 -28.91 -53.70 86.70
N GLN A 273 -28.70 -54.54 85.68
CA GLN A 273 -28.82 -56.00 85.83
C GLN A 273 -27.78 -56.57 86.81
N VAL A 274 -26.56 -56.01 86.85
CA VAL A 274 -25.52 -56.40 87.83
C VAL A 274 -25.86 -55.91 89.23
N GLU A 275 -26.39 -54.70 89.40
CA GLU A 275 -26.86 -54.16 90.68
C GLU A 275 -28.09 -54.92 91.21
N GLU A 276 -29.03 -55.28 90.32
CA GLU A 276 -30.20 -56.09 90.61
C GLU A 276 -29.79 -57.50 91.06
N ARG A 277 -28.86 -58.16 90.34
CA ARG A 277 -28.26 -59.44 90.75
C ARG A 277 -27.48 -59.35 92.06
N LYS A 278 -26.76 -58.24 92.29
CA LYS A 278 -26.06 -58.00 93.56
C LYS A 278 -27.06 -57.84 94.71
N ALA A 279 -28.18 -57.14 94.50
CA ALA A 279 -29.23 -56.98 95.50
C ALA A 279 -30.02 -58.28 95.73
N GLU A 280 -30.21 -59.12 94.71
CA GLU A 280 -30.73 -60.49 94.85
C GLU A 280 -29.80 -61.36 95.70
N LEU A 281 -28.48 -61.34 95.42
CA LEU A 281 -27.47 -62.04 96.20
C LEU A 281 -27.39 -61.52 97.63
N GLU A 282 -27.36 -60.20 97.84
CA GLU A 282 -27.35 -59.61 99.19
C GLU A 282 -28.64 -59.93 99.96
N ARG A 283 -29.80 -59.98 99.28
CA ARG A 283 -31.07 -60.43 99.87
C ARG A 283 -31.03 -61.93 100.23
N LEU A 284 -30.36 -62.76 99.44
CA LEU A 284 -30.12 -64.17 99.76
C LEU A 284 -29.13 -64.31 100.93
N GLU A 285 -28.03 -63.56 100.96
CA GLU A 285 -27.09 -63.50 102.07
C GLU A 285 -27.78 -63.06 103.36
N ARG A 286 -28.55 -61.97 103.34
CA ARG A 286 -29.39 -61.58 104.49
C ARG A 286 -30.35 -62.69 104.91
N LYS A 287 -30.92 -63.47 103.97
CA LYS A 287 -31.81 -64.61 104.27
C LYS A 287 -31.06 -65.86 104.79
N ILE A 288 -29.79 -66.02 104.46
CA ILE A 288 -28.91 -67.12 104.89
C ILE A 288 -28.27 -66.81 106.26
N PHE A 289 -27.94 -65.54 106.53
CA PHE A 289 -27.19 -65.12 107.71
C PHE A 289 -28.02 -64.45 108.82
N SER A 290 -29.25 -63.95 108.57
CA SER A 290 -30.07 -63.30 109.63
C SER A 290 -31.02 -64.21 110.41
N THR A 291 -31.19 -65.48 110.01
CA THR A 291 -32.03 -66.45 110.74
C THR A 291 -31.29 -67.74 111.06
N GLY A 292 -30.67 -67.78 112.24
CA GLY A 292 -30.22 -69.02 112.87
C GLY A 292 -31.41 -69.85 113.38
N SER A 293 -32.12 -70.55 112.49
CA SER A 293 -33.13 -71.55 112.84
C SER A 293 -33.07 -72.74 111.89
N LYS A 294 -33.33 -73.94 112.40
CA LYS A 294 -33.20 -75.22 111.68
C LYS A 294 -34.56 -75.86 111.41
N PHE A 295 -34.67 -76.56 110.28
CA PHE A 295 -35.82 -77.40 109.88
C PHE A 295 -37.12 -76.59 109.68
N VAL A 296 -38.16 -77.05 108.98
CA VAL A 296 -38.62 -78.43 108.69
C VAL A 296 -38.94 -78.61 107.20
N HIS A 297 -38.70 -79.80 106.66
CA HIS A 297 -39.34 -80.30 105.43
C HIS A 297 -40.54 -81.16 105.85
N GLN A 298 -41.75 -80.82 105.38
CA GLN A 298 -42.96 -81.59 105.68
C GLN A 298 -43.93 -81.56 104.49
N GLU A 299 -44.31 -82.75 104.03
CA GLU A 299 -45.38 -82.95 103.05
C GLU A 299 -46.74 -83.04 103.76
N SER A 300 -47.77 -82.40 103.20
CA SER A 300 -49.20 -82.73 103.31
C SER A 300 -50.02 -81.69 102.52
N GLY A 301 -51.17 -81.99 101.91
CA GLY A 301 -51.84 -83.30 101.75
C GLY A 301 -53.36 -83.21 101.95
N ALA A 302 -54.13 -83.26 100.86
CA ALA A 302 -55.61 -83.17 100.82
C ALA A 302 -56.19 -81.80 101.31
N SER A 303 -57.46 -81.41 101.12
CA SER A 303 -58.66 -81.99 100.46
C SER A 303 -59.68 -80.83 100.20
N SER A 304 -60.69 -80.87 99.32
CA SER A 304 -61.06 -81.74 98.17
C SER A 304 -62.38 -81.22 97.56
N GLY A 305 -62.65 -81.43 96.26
CA GLY A 305 -64.03 -81.49 95.71
C GLY A 305 -64.37 -80.65 94.46
N ARG A 306 -65.12 -81.29 93.54
CA ARG A 306 -65.91 -80.77 92.38
C ARG A 306 -65.16 -80.24 91.13
N MET A 307 -65.18 -81.06 90.08
CA MET A 307 -66.01 -80.91 88.84
C MET A 307 -66.37 -79.48 88.39
N ASP A 308 -66.25 -79.07 87.10
CA ASP A 308 -65.82 -79.78 85.87
C ASP A 308 -65.39 -78.77 84.75
N ASP A 309 -65.05 -79.28 83.56
CA ASP A 309 -65.15 -78.65 82.22
C ASP A 309 -64.12 -77.64 81.64
N GLU A 310 -63.07 -77.17 82.33
CA GLU A 310 -62.06 -76.28 81.69
C GLU A 310 -60.71 -76.97 81.32
N ASP A 311 -60.24 -77.93 82.13
CA ASP A 311 -58.98 -78.67 81.86
C ASP A 311 -59.05 -79.57 80.61
N THR A 312 -60.25 -80.03 80.22
CA THR A 312 -60.48 -80.88 79.04
C THR A 312 -60.13 -80.15 77.75
N LEU A 313 -60.58 -78.89 77.60
CA LEU A 313 -60.33 -78.09 76.41
C LEU A 313 -58.84 -77.78 76.21
N ILE A 314 -58.13 -77.50 77.32
CA ILE A 314 -56.68 -77.24 77.32
C ILE A 314 -55.91 -78.53 77.01
N ARG A 315 -56.33 -79.66 77.58
CA ARG A 315 -55.73 -80.99 77.33
C ARG A 315 -55.90 -81.44 75.89
N ASP A 316 -57.08 -81.26 75.30
CA ASP A 316 -57.36 -81.65 73.91
C ASP A 316 -56.68 -80.71 72.92
N SER A 317 -56.65 -79.39 73.19
CA SER A 317 -55.84 -78.44 72.42
C SER A 317 -54.35 -78.80 72.43
N LYS A 318 -53.80 -79.15 73.60
CA LYS A 318 -52.42 -79.65 73.74
C LYS A 318 -52.20 -80.96 72.99
N ALA A 319 -53.10 -81.93 73.11
CA ALA A 319 -53.03 -83.20 72.39
C ALA A 319 -53.11 -83.00 70.86
N GLN A 320 -53.92 -82.05 70.39
CA GLN A 320 -54.03 -81.68 68.97
C GLN A 320 -52.75 -81.00 68.47
N MET A 321 -52.13 -80.13 69.28
CA MET A 321 -50.82 -79.55 68.97
C MET A 321 -49.71 -80.60 68.96
N GLU A 322 -49.67 -81.55 69.90
CA GLU A 322 -48.72 -82.67 69.91
C GLU A 322 -48.93 -83.65 68.74
N ALA A 323 -50.18 -83.90 68.33
CA ALA A 323 -50.50 -84.69 67.15
C ALA A 323 -50.06 -83.97 65.86
N ASN A 324 -50.29 -82.67 65.75
CA ASN A 324 -49.79 -81.84 64.65
C ASN A 324 -48.26 -81.80 64.62
N LEU A 325 -47.59 -81.70 65.78
CA LEU A 325 -46.13 -81.75 65.88
C LEU A 325 -45.57 -83.10 65.43
N LYS A 326 -46.18 -84.23 65.85
CA LYS A 326 -45.82 -85.57 65.39
C LYS A 326 -46.01 -85.75 63.88
N LYS A 327 -47.12 -85.22 63.33
CA LYS A 327 -47.39 -85.22 61.89
C LYS A 327 -46.35 -84.38 61.13
N LEU A 328 -45.96 -83.23 61.68
CA LEU A 328 -44.94 -82.35 61.10
C LEU A 328 -43.57 -83.02 61.11
N MET A 329 -43.14 -83.58 62.25
CA MET A 329 -41.91 -84.36 62.41
C MET A 329 -41.81 -85.51 61.39
N GLY A 330 -42.91 -86.26 61.20
CA GLY A 330 -43.00 -87.32 60.19
C GLY A 330 -42.87 -86.83 58.74
N ILE A 331 -43.38 -85.63 58.42
CA ILE A 331 -43.28 -85.02 57.09
C ILE A 331 -41.87 -84.44 56.85
N THR A 332 -41.25 -83.81 57.87
CA THR A 332 -39.90 -83.22 57.76
C THR A 332 -38.76 -84.23 57.97
N SER A 333 -39.10 -85.49 58.26
CA SER A 333 -38.21 -86.58 58.66
C SER A 333 -37.23 -86.19 59.80
N VAL A 334 -37.73 -85.50 60.82
CA VAL A 334 -36.97 -85.08 62.01
C VAL A 334 -37.48 -85.84 63.23
N THR A 335 -36.59 -86.41 64.03
CA THR A 335 -36.93 -87.26 65.19
C THR A 335 -36.99 -86.50 66.51
N VAL A 336 -36.43 -85.30 66.58
CA VAL A 336 -36.34 -84.48 67.80
C VAL A 336 -37.02 -83.12 67.60
N SER A 337 -37.96 -82.76 68.47
CA SER A 337 -38.75 -81.53 68.34
C SER A 337 -37.92 -80.24 68.31
N HIS A 338 -36.75 -80.22 68.95
CA HIS A 338 -35.85 -79.05 68.96
C HIS A 338 -35.17 -78.84 67.60
N GLU A 339 -34.61 -79.90 67.01
CA GLU A 339 -33.99 -79.85 65.68
C GLU A 339 -34.96 -79.35 64.60
N LEU A 340 -36.25 -79.68 64.74
CA LEU A 340 -37.30 -79.18 63.86
C LEU A 340 -37.45 -77.66 63.95
N ILE A 341 -37.43 -77.10 65.18
CA ILE A 341 -37.48 -75.65 65.41
C ILE A 341 -36.23 -74.97 64.84
N ASP A 342 -35.04 -75.52 65.13
CA ASP A 342 -33.76 -74.98 64.61
C ASP A 342 -33.74 -74.96 63.08
N ARG A 343 -34.25 -76.03 62.44
CA ARG A 343 -34.32 -76.15 60.98
C ARG A 343 -35.31 -75.15 60.37
N PHE A 344 -36.44 -74.87 61.01
CA PHE A 344 -37.36 -73.81 60.60
C PHE A 344 -36.81 -72.39 60.82
N LEU A 345 -36.08 -72.15 61.92
CA LEU A 345 -35.39 -70.88 62.17
C LEU A 345 -34.30 -70.63 61.12
N ALA A 346 -33.46 -71.62 60.85
CA ALA A 346 -32.45 -71.57 59.80
C ALA A 346 -33.06 -71.41 58.40
N GLN A 347 -34.19 -72.07 58.10
CA GLN A 347 -34.91 -71.89 56.83
C GLN A 347 -35.48 -70.46 56.68
N ARG A 348 -36.04 -69.89 57.76
CA ARG A 348 -36.52 -68.51 57.82
C ARG A 348 -35.38 -67.51 57.62
N GLU A 349 -34.23 -67.74 58.23
CA GLU A 349 -33.07 -66.86 58.10
C GLU A 349 -32.40 -66.99 56.73
N ALA A 350 -32.38 -68.19 56.15
CA ALA A 350 -31.98 -68.40 54.75
C ALA A 350 -32.94 -67.69 53.78
N SER A 351 -34.27 -67.75 53.99
CA SER A 351 -35.23 -67.05 53.12
C SER A 351 -35.13 -65.53 53.26
N ALA A 352 -34.91 -65.01 54.46
CA ALA A 352 -34.64 -63.59 54.71
C ALA A 352 -33.32 -63.15 54.03
N ARG A 353 -32.25 -63.94 54.14
CA ARG A 353 -30.96 -63.67 53.49
C ARG A 353 -31.04 -63.72 51.97
N LEU A 354 -31.78 -64.67 51.40
CA LEU A 354 -32.03 -64.74 49.95
C LEU A 354 -32.88 -63.56 49.46
N THR A 355 -33.89 -63.14 50.24
CA THR A 355 -34.71 -61.95 49.92
C THR A 355 -33.87 -60.68 49.97
N TYR A 356 -33.03 -60.52 50.99
CA TYR A 356 -32.07 -59.41 51.07
C TYR A 356 -31.09 -59.42 49.88
N LEU A 357 -30.49 -60.57 49.58
CA LEU A 357 -29.53 -60.69 48.48
C LEU A 357 -30.17 -60.40 47.11
N ARG A 358 -31.41 -60.88 46.89
CA ARG A 358 -32.22 -60.52 45.72
C ARG A 358 -32.44 -59.01 45.67
N ASN A 359 -32.91 -58.38 46.75
CA ASN A 359 -33.21 -56.96 46.74
C ASN A 359 -31.94 -56.13 46.46
N VAL A 360 -30.79 -56.52 47.02
CA VAL A 360 -29.49 -55.89 46.74
C VAL A 360 -29.09 -56.06 45.27
N THR A 361 -29.19 -57.25 44.68
CA THR A 361 -28.85 -57.44 43.25
C THR A 361 -29.86 -56.79 42.30
N GLU A 362 -31.12 -56.70 42.67
CA GLU A 362 -32.18 -56.03 41.91
C GLU A 362 -32.01 -54.49 41.93
N HIS A 363 -31.61 -53.92 43.09
CA HIS A 363 -31.20 -52.51 43.19
C HIS A 363 -29.91 -52.21 42.43
N GLU A 364 -28.86 -53.03 42.58
CA GLU A 364 -27.58 -52.83 41.90
C GLU A 364 -27.72 -52.99 40.37
N LYS A 365 -28.50 -53.97 39.92
CA LYS A 365 -28.89 -54.10 38.50
C LYS A 365 -29.54 -52.80 38.01
N LYS A 366 -30.55 -52.28 38.71
CA LYS A 366 -31.25 -51.05 38.32
C LYS A 366 -30.32 -49.82 38.29
N ARG A 367 -29.36 -49.75 39.22
CA ARG A 367 -28.31 -48.72 39.25
C ARG A 367 -27.42 -48.81 38.01
N LEU A 368 -26.96 -50.01 37.65
CA LEU A 368 -26.13 -50.26 36.47
C LEU A 368 -26.89 -50.04 35.14
N GLU A 369 -28.17 -50.40 35.07
CA GLU A 369 -29.01 -50.11 33.90
C GLU A 369 -29.19 -48.61 33.67
N SER A 370 -29.44 -47.84 34.73
CA SER A 370 -29.51 -46.37 34.68
C SER A 370 -28.15 -45.74 34.32
N GLN A 371 -27.04 -46.24 34.87
CA GLN A 371 -25.70 -45.74 34.55
C GLN A 371 -25.32 -46.03 33.08
N ARG A 372 -25.70 -47.21 32.55
CA ARG A 372 -25.54 -47.56 31.13
C ARG A 372 -26.38 -46.65 30.22
N GLU A 373 -27.61 -46.34 30.61
CA GLU A 373 -28.50 -45.45 29.86
C GLU A 373 -27.97 -44.01 29.81
N GLN A 374 -27.48 -43.48 30.95
CA GLN A 374 -26.80 -42.18 31.00
C GLN A 374 -25.54 -42.14 30.10
N LEU A 375 -24.70 -43.18 30.15
CA LEU A 375 -23.50 -43.27 29.31
C LEU A 375 -23.84 -43.39 27.81
N SER A 376 -24.93 -44.09 27.46
CA SER A 376 -25.41 -44.14 26.08
C SER A 376 -25.87 -42.77 25.59
N LEU A 377 -26.65 -42.04 26.39
CA LEU A 377 -27.12 -40.70 26.06
C LEU A 377 -25.95 -39.71 25.91
N GLN A 378 -24.96 -39.76 26.80
CA GLN A 378 -23.73 -38.95 26.66
C GLN A 378 -22.97 -39.28 25.37
N LEU A 379 -22.78 -40.57 25.08
CA LEU A 379 -22.06 -41.04 23.91
C LEU A 379 -22.78 -40.70 22.60
N ASP A 380 -24.12 -40.68 22.58
CA ASP A 380 -24.90 -40.21 21.43
C ASP A 380 -24.87 -38.68 21.28
N VAL A 381 -24.94 -37.92 22.38
CA VAL A 381 -24.73 -36.46 22.36
C VAL A 381 -23.36 -36.11 21.78
N PHE A 382 -22.28 -36.80 22.20
CA PHE A 382 -20.94 -36.57 21.66
C PHE A 382 -20.83 -36.85 20.15
N LYS A 383 -21.44 -37.93 19.63
CA LYS A 383 -21.48 -38.19 18.18
C LYS A 383 -22.12 -37.06 17.40
N PHE A 384 -23.24 -36.52 17.91
CA PHE A 384 -24.00 -35.50 17.21
C PHE A 384 -23.43 -34.08 17.40
N SER A 385 -22.69 -33.81 18.47
CA SER A 385 -21.94 -32.55 18.61
C SER A 385 -20.71 -32.54 17.68
N ASP A 386 -19.91 -33.60 17.67
CA ASP A 386 -18.67 -33.71 16.87
C ASP A 386 -18.97 -33.63 15.37
N ASN A 387 -20.00 -34.36 14.89
CA ASN A 387 -20.47 -34.25 13.51
C ASN A 387 -20.97 -32.83 13.16
N ARG A 388 -21.71 -32.16 14.06
CA ARG A 388 -22.25 -30.81 13.83
C ARG A 388 -21.16 -29.75 13.80
N GLU A 389 -20.18 -29.85 14.70
CA GLU A 389 -19.04 -28.95 14.74
C GLU A 389 -18.14 -29.15 13.50
N SER A 390 -17.94 -30.39 13.07
CA SER A 390 -17.27 -30.72 11.80
C SER A 390 -17.98 -30.15 10.57
N GLU A 391 -19.33 -30.25 10.51
CA GLU A 391 -20.14 -29.70 9.41
C GLU A 391 -20.07 -28.16 9.36
N VAL A 392 -20.19 -27.47 10.50
CA VAL A 392 -20.03 -26.01 10.60
C VAL A 392 -18.62 -25.56 10.23
N ASN A 393 -17.59 -26.25 10.73
CA ASN A 393 -16.19 -25.96 10.39
C ASN A 393 -15.90 -26.15 8.89
N GLN A 394 -16.56 -27.11 8.23
CA GLN A 394 -16.47 -27.29 6.78
C GLN A 394 -17.17 -26.15 6.01
N GLU A 395 -18.35 -25.70 6.44
CA GLU A 395 -19.06 -24.56 5.83
C GLU A 395 -18.25 -23.25 5.97
N GLU A 396 -17.70 -22.97 7.15
CA GLU A 396 -16.81 -21.81 7.34
C GLU A 396 -15.53 -21.92 6.50
N LEU A 397 -14.94 -23.11 6.39
CA LEU A 397 -13.76 -23.34 5.54
C LEU A 397 -14.07 -23.13 4.05
N GLU A 398 -15.25 -23.52 3.57
CA GLU A 398 -15.69 -23.26 2.18
C GLU A 398 -16.00 -21.79 1.93
N ARG A 399 -16.63 -21.10 2.89
CA ARG A 399 -16.81 -19.65 2.85
C ARG A 399 -15.47 -18.92 2.78
N VAL A 400 -14.51 -19.25 3.65
CA VAL A 400 -13.17 -18.64 3.65
C VAL A 400 -12.39 -18.94 2.37
N LYS A 401 -12.49 -20.14 1.79
CA LYS A 401 -11.93 -20.46 0.47
C LYS A 401 -12.51 -19.55 -0.62
N LYS A 402 -13.84 -19.38 -0.65
CA LYS A 402 -14.54 -18.52 -1.61
C LYS A 402 -14.13 -17.05 -1.47
N ASP A 403 -14.06 -16.54 -0.25
CA ASP A 403 -13.62 -15.16 0.03
C ASP A 403 -12.16 -14.95 -0.43
N ILE A 404 -11.28 -15.95 -0.21
CA ILE A 404 -9.89 -15.94 -0.72
C ILE A 404 -9.83 -15.94 -2.26
N GLU A 405 -10.70 -16.68 -2.94
CA GLU A 405 -10.77 -16.71 -4.41
C GLU A 405 -11.28 -15.37 -4.98
N GLU A 406 -12.29 -14.76 -4.35
CA GLU A 406 -12.79 -13.44 -4.75
C GLU A 406 -11.71 -12.36 -4.56
N GLN A 407 -10.99 -12.37 -3.43
CA GLN A 407 -9.88 -11.43 -3.20
C GLN A 407 -8.71 -11.66 -4.16
N LYS A 408 -8.37 -12.92 -4.51
CA LYS A 408 -7.37 -13.22 -5.56
C LYS A 408 -7.79 -12.65 -6.92
N LYS A 409 -9.05 -12.83 -7.31
CA LYS A 409 -9.60 -12.28 -8.56
C LYS A 409 -9.55 -10.75 -8.55
N ARG A 410 -10.03 -10.12 -7.48
CA ARG A 410 -10.02 -8.65 -7.29
C ARG A 410 -8.59 -8.09 -7.32
N LYS A 411 -7.61 -8.80 -6.75
CA LYS A 411 -6.20 -8.42 -6.87
C LYS A 411 -5.74 -8.46 -8.33
N ALA A 412 -6.02 -9.53 -9.07
CA ALA A 412 -5.61 -9.66 -10.47
C ALA A 412 -6.23 -8.56 -11.37
N GLU A 413 -7.49 -8.19 -11.13
CA GLU A 413 -8.16 -7.09 -11.83
C GLU A 413 -7.50 -5.73 -11.54
N LEU A 414 -7.13 -5.46 -10.27
CA LEU A 414 -6.38 -4.26 -9.88
C LEU A 414 -4.95 -4.25 -10.43
N GLU A 415 -4.29 -5.41 -10.52
CA GLU A 415 -2.93 -5.58 -11.04
C GLU A 415 -2.88 -5.27 -12.55
N ILE A 416 -3.90 -5.69 -13.30
CA ILE A 416 -4.11 -5.31 -14.72
C ILE A 416 -4.36 -3.80 -14.88
N GLU A 417 -5.18 -3.19 -14.02
CA GLU A 417 -5.46 -1.74 -14.12
C GLU A 417 -4.26 -0.87 -13.70
N ALA A 418 -3.45 -1.35 -12.75
CA ALA A 418 -2.18 -0.74 -12.41
C ALA A 418 -1.18 -0.82 -13.58
N GLU A 419 -1.11 -1.96 -14.29
CA GLU A 419 -0.25 -2.11 -15.47
C GLU A 419 -0.71 -1.19 -16.62
N ARG A 420 -2.02 -1.08 -16.89
CA ARG A 420 -2.59 -0.09 -17.83
C ARG A 420 -2.18 1.35 -17.46
N THR A 421 -2.32 1.70 -16.18
CA THR A 421 -1.96 3.03 -15.67
C THR A 421 -0.46 3.30 -15.83
N MET A 422 0.40 2.31 -15.58
CA MET A 422 1.84 2.39 -15.79
C MET A 422 2.20 2.59 -17.27
N VAL A 423 1.52 1.91 -18.19
CA VAL A 423 1.71 2.13 -19.64
C VAL A 423 1.32 3.55 -20.03
N VAL A 424 0.18 4.07 -19.56
CA VAL A 424 -0.23 5.46 -19.81
C VAL A 424 0.81 6.46 -19.27
N LEU A 425 1.28 6.29 -18.03
CA LEU A 425 2.32 7.14 -17.44
C LEU A 425 3.65 7.09 -18.24
N GLN A 426 4.03 5.93 -18.76
CA GLN A 426 5.22 5.79 -19.61
C GLN A 426 5.03 6.50 -20.97
N THR A 427 3.84 6.43 -21.60
CA THR A 427 3.57 7.21 -22.83
C THR A 427 3.57 8.72 -22.60
N ILE A 428 3.03 9.20 -21.47
CA ILE A 428 3.08 10.62 -21.09
C ILE A 428 4.54 11.07 -20.89
N LYS A 429 5.34 10.26 -20.21
CA LYS A 429 6.78 10.51 -20.02
C LYS A 429 7.54 10.54 -21.36
N GLU A 430 7.23 9.64 -22.29
CA GLU A 430 7.83 9.65 -23.63
C GLU A 430 7.47 10.91 -24.42
N ALA A 431 6.20 11.34 -24.38
CA ALA A 431 5.76 12.59 -25.00
C ALA A 431 6.39 13.84 -24.37
N LEU A 432 6.61 13.85 -23.05
CA LEU A 432 7.33 14.92 -22.35
C LEU A 432 8.82 14.97 -22.72
N VAL A 433 9.45 13.80 -22.93
CA VAL A 433 10.84 13.71 -23.42
C VAL A 433 10.93 14.20 -24.88
N GLU A 434 9.98 13.83 -25.74
CA GLU A 434 9.94 14.37 -27.11
C GLU A 434 9.73 15.90 -27.12
N MET A 435 8.83 16.41 -26.28
CA MET A 435 8.63 17.86 -26.12
C MET A 435 9.90 18.57 -25.64
N LEU A 436 10.61 18.02 -24.66
CA LEU A 436 11.90 18.55 -24.18
C LEU A 436 12.96 18.58 -25.29
N LEU A 437 13.06 17.52 -26.10
CA LEU A 437 13.95 17.48 -27.26
C LEU A 437 13.58 18.53 -28.31
N LYS A 438 12.28 18.78 -28.56
CA LYS A 438 11.82 19.85 -29.46
C LYS A 438 12.04 21.25 -28.91
N LEU A 439 11.95 21.44 -27.60
CA LEU A 439 12.34 22.70 -26.96
C LEU A 439 13.86 22.92 -27.04
N GLN A 440 14.68 21.88 -26.93
CA GLN A 440 16.13 21.97 -27.15
C GLN A 440 16.47 22.27 -28.61
N GLU A 441 15.83 21.63 -29.59
CA GLU A 441 15.99 21.98 -31.02
C GLU A 441 15.66 23.47 -31.27
N LEU A 442 14.63 24.01 -30.61
CA LEU A 442 14.27 25.43 -30.70
C LEU A 442 15.25 26.35 -29.98
N ASP A 443 15.81 25.96 -28.84
CA ASP A 443 16.90 26.69 -28.16
C ASP A 443 18.15 26.76 -29.05
N GLU A 444 18.54 25.64 -29.67
CA GLU A 444 19.70 25.56 -30.58
C GLU A 444 19.49 26.42 -31.83
N ILE A 445 18.32 26.33 -32.48
CA ILE A 445 17.95 27.17 -33.63
C ILE A 445 17.88 28.66 -33.22
N THR A 446 17.37 28.97 -32.03
CA THR A 446 17.29 30.35 -31.52
C THR A 446 18.67 30.90 -31.21
N ALA A 447 19.56 30.11 -30.60
CA ALA A 447 20.96 30.46 -30.40
C ALA A 447 21.70 30.65 -31.73
N GLU A 448 21.40 29.86 -32.76
CA GLU A 448 21.97 30.06 -34.10
C GLU A 448 21.46 31.36 -34.74
N ILE A 449 20.16 31.65 -34.65
CA ILE A 449 19.56 32.91 -35.13
C ILE A 449 20.13 34.12 -34.37
N GLN A 450 20.29 34.03 -33.05
CA GLN A 450 20.95 35.07 -32.25
C GLN A 450 22.42 35.23 -32.64
N SER A 451 23.14 34.15 -32.91
CA SER A 451 24.54 34.19 -33.37
C SER A 451 24.66 34.85 -34.75
N ARG A 452 23.74 34.56 -35.67
CA ARG A 452 23.65 35.24 -36.98
C ARG A 452 23.28 36.74 -36.83
N ARG A 453 22.51 37.13 -35.81
CA ARG A 453 22.24 38.54 -35.45
C ARG A 453 23.43 39.23 -34.77
N LYS A 454 24.28 38.51 -34.03
CA LYS A 454 25.47 39.02 -33.32
C LYS A 454 26.67 39.31 -34.23
N LEU A 455 26.51 39.31 -35.56
CA LEU A 455 27.58 39.70 -36.50
C LEU A 455 27.85 41.23 -36.54
N THR A 456 27.16 42.03 -35.71
CA THR A 456 27.41 43.47 -35.53
C THR A 456 27.87 43.79 -34.10
N LYS A 457 29.18 43.59 -33.86
CA LYS A 457 29.96 43.97 -32.66
C LYS A 457 29.70 43.14 -31.37
N PRO A 458 30.71 43.05 -30.46
CA PRO A 458 30.85 41.91 -29.54
C PRO A 458 30.15 42.10 -28.19
N ALA A 459 29.91 40.99 -27.51
CA ALA A 459 29.35 40.92 -26.16
C ALA A 459 30.26 40.13 -25.21
N ASN A 460 30.13 40.37 -23.90
CA ASN A 460 30.84 39.64 -22.86
C ASN A 460 30.35 38.19 -22.71
N ILE A 461 31.16 37.38 -22.01
CA ILE A 461 30.97 35.93 -21.84
C ILE A 461 29.88 35.64 -20.80
N VAL A 462 28.95 34.74 -21.16
CA VAL A 462 28.02 34.09 -20.22
C VAL A 462 28.61 32.74 -19.79
N ALA A 463 28.39 32.35 -18.53
CA ALA A 463 28.95 31.11 -17.97
C ALA A 463 28.27 29.84 -18.53
N PRO A 464 29.01 28.73 -18.73
CA PRO A 464 28.44 27.46 -19.18
C PRO A 464 27.73 26.72 -18.02
N LEU A 465 26.53 26.18 -18.29
CA LEU A 465 25.86 25.22 -17.40
C LEU A 465 26.38 23.78 -17.62
N PRO A 466 26.14 22.84 -16.68
CA PRO A 466 26.68 21.48 -16.74
C PRO A 466 26.10 20.60 -17.86
N ASP A 467 26.89 19.64 -18.31
CA ASP A 467 26.51 18.66 -19.34
C ASP A 467 25.46 17.66 -18.82
N LEU A 468 24.26 17.71 -19.40
CA LEU A 468 23.07 16.97 -18.94
C LEU A 468 23.11 15.46 -19.23
N LEU A 469 24.06 14.97 -20.05
CA LEU A 469 24.06 13.59 -20.55
C LEU A 469 24.69 12.55 -19.58
N ILE A 470 25.23 12.96 -18.43
CA ILE A 470 26.06 12.10 -17.57
C ILE A 470 25.34 11.60 -16.30
N SER A 471 24.34 12.31 -15.78
CA SER A 471 23.66 11.97 -14.51
C SER A 471 22.39 11.12 -14.68
N SER A 472 22.52 9.79 -14.57
CA SER A 472 21.42 8.84 -14.77
C SER A 472 20.38 8.73 -13.63
N ASN A 473 20.29 9.74 -12.75
CA ASN A 473 19.44 9.77 -11.54
C ASN A 473 18.67 11.10 -11.38
N ILE A 474 18.07 11.62 -12.46
CA ILE A 474 17.22 12.83 -12.39
C ILE A 474 15.81 12.42 -11.93
N THR A 475 15.30 13.01 -10.86
CA THR A 475 13.94 12.76 -10.35
C THR A 475 12.88 13.52 -11.13
N THR A 476 11.62 13.08 -11.06
CA THR A 476 10.48 13.77 -11.71
C THR A 476 10.37 15.23 -11.26
N GLU A 477 10.59 15.53 -9.99
CA GLU A 477 10.61 16.89 -9.44
C GLU A 477 11.71 17.77 -10.06
N GLN A 478 12.88 17.20 -10.36
CA GLN A 478 13.97 17.92 -11.01
C GLN A 478 13.65 18.21 -12.48
N ILE A 479 13.00 17.28 -13.19
CA ILE A 479 12.50 17.52 -14.55
C ILE A 479 11.45 18.64 -14.56
N VAL A 480 10.52 18.65 -13.59
CA VAL A 480 9.50 19.71 -13.45
C VAL A 480 10.15 21.07 -13.19
N LYS A 481 11.14 21.17 -12.30
CA LYS A 481 11.84 22.45 -12.05
C LYS A 481 12.61 22.96 -13.29
N ILE A 482 13.28 22.07 -14.02
CA ILE A 482 13.96 22.43 -15.28
C ILE A 482 12.94 22.91 -16.34
N LEU A 483 11.76 22.28 -16.42
CA LEU A 483 10.65 22.74 -17.27
C LEU A 483 10.12 24.11 -16.84
N GLU A 484 9.91 24.35 -15.54
CA GLU A 484 9.46 25.66 -15.02
C GLU A 484 10.45 26.78 -15.35
N GLU A 485 11.76 26.55 -15.16
CA GLU A 485 12.80 27.52 -15.52
C GLU A 485 12.86 27.76 -17.04
N LYS A 486 12.79 26.70 -17.85
CA LYS A 486 12.78 26.82 -19.32
C LYS A 486 11.52 27.53 -19.85
N VAL A 487 10.35 27.29 -19.25
CA VAL A 487 9.11 27.99 -19.60
C VAL A 487 9.19 29.46 -19.20
N LYS A 488 9.73 29.81 -18.03
CA LYS A 488 9.99 31.21 -17.63
C LYS A 488 10.92 31.92 -18.63
N VAL A 489 12.04 31.30 -19.00
CA VAL A 489 12.97 31.84 -20.01
C VAL A 489 12.30 31.99 -21.38
N GLY A 490 11.47 31.03 -21.79
CA GLY A 490 10.68 31.13 -23.03
C GLY A 490 9.66 32.27 -23.03
N LEU A 491 8.98 32.50 -21.90
CA LEU A 491 8.03 33.62 -21.72
C LEU A 491 8.75 34.98 -21.72
N ILE A 492 9.95 35.08 -21.13
CA ILE A 492 10.80 36.26 -21.21
C ILE A 492 11.23 36.52 -22.66
N ALA A 493 11.73 35.49 -23.35
CA ALA A 493 12.15 35.59 -24.76
C ALA A 493 10.99 35.91 -25.73
N ALA A 494 9.75 35.57 -25.37
CA ALA A 494 8.54 35.94 -26.08
C ALA A 494 8.04 37.37 -25.78
N GLY A 495 8.66 38.08 -24.82
CA GLY A 495 8.26 39.42 -24.40
C GLY A 495 7.02 39.47 -23.50
N ILE A 496 6.62 38.32 -22.92
CA ILE A 496 5.47 38.22 -21.99
C ILE A 496 5.90 38.54 -20.55
N LEU A 497 7.20 38.40 -20.25
CA LEU A 497 7.83 38.80 -18.99
C LEU A 497 9.04 39.69 -19.29
N THR A 498 9.24 40.75 -18.52
CA THR A 498 10.38 41.67 -18.67
C THR A 498 11.59 41.23 -17.84
N GLU A 499 12.79 41.24 -18.44
CA GLU A 499 14.05 41.07 -17.69
C GLU A 499 14.19 42.18 -16.64
N GLY A 500 14.25 41.82 -15.35
CA GLY A 500 14.43 42.79 -14.25
C GLY A 500 13.54 42.64 -13.02
N VAL A 501 12.68 41.60 -12.92
CA VAL A 501 11.87 41.35 -11.72
C VAL A 501 12.52 40.27 -10.83
N ASP A 502 13.63 40.64 -10.19
CA ASP A 502 14.12 39.96 -8.99
C ASP A 502 13.24 40.37 -7.80
N THR A 503 12.06 39.78 -7.68
CA THR A 503 11.29 39.84 -6.42
C THR A 503 11.71 38.72 -5.50
N SER A 504 12.88 38.90 -4.88
CA SER A 504 13.06 38.46 -3.49
C SER A 504 12.10 39.27 -2.61
N MET A 505 10.84 38.84 -2.53
CA MET A 505 9.88 39.37 -1.56
C MET A 505 10.24 38.85 -0.16
N SER A 506 11.22 39.53 0.45
CA SER A 506 11.60 39.36 1.85
C SER A 506 10.43 39.69 2.77
N GLU A 507 10.36 39.01 3.90
CA GLU A 507 9.15 38.90 4.73
C GLU A 507 8.74 40.21 5.46
N GLU A 508 9.56 41.27 5.40
CA GLU A 508 9.43 42.49 6.21
C GLU A 508 8.40 43.53 5.73
N VAL A 509 7.82 43.39 4.52
CA VAL A 509 6.82 44.35 3.98
C VAL A 509 5.37 43.95 4.32
N VAL A 510 5.15 42.76 4.87
CA VAL A 510 3.81 42.20 5.12
C VAL A 510 3.12 42.82 6.34
N GLU A 511 3.87 43.36 7.29
CA GLU A 511 3.35 43.70 8.63
C GLU A 511 2.84 45.15 8.79
N GLU A 512 3.23 46.09 7.91
CA GLU A 512 2.80 47.50 8.01
C GLU A 512 1.47 47.82 7.28
N LEU A 513 0.95 46.90 6.46
CA LEU A 513 -0.34 47.06 5.77
C LEU A 513 -1.56 46.58 6.59
N LEU A 514 -1.37 46.09 7.82
CA LEU A 514 -2.42 45.52 8.68
C LEU A 514 -3.08 46.54 9.63
N LYS A 515 -3.43 47.73 9.13
CA LYS A 515 -4.30 48.70 9.85
C LYS A 515 -5.48 49.14 8.97
N PRO A 516 -6.74 48.89 9.39
CA PRO A 516 -7.91 49.33 8.65
C PRO A 516 -8.18 50.82 8.85
N PRO A 517 -8.44 51.59 7.78
CA PRO A 517 -9.06 52.93 7.88
C PRO A 517 -10.54 52.83 8.26
N GLU A 518 -11.07 53.91 8.83
CA GLU A 518 -12.42 53.97 9.40
C GLU A 518 -13.55 54.07 8.38
N LEU A 519 -14.76 53.70 8.82
CA LEU A 519 -16.01 53.92 8.07
C LEU A 519 -16.35 55.41 7.98
N VAL A 520 -16.67 55.89 6.78
CA VAL A 520 -17.48 57.10 6.58
C VAL A 520 -18.69 56.74 5.72
N GLN A 521 -19.83 56.57 6.38
CA GLN A 521 -21.13 56.51 5.70
C GLN A 521 -21.52 57.90 5.20
N LYS A 522 -22.26 57.97 4.09
CA LYS A 522 -22.97 59.19 3.70
C LYS A 522 -24.32 58.84 3.08
N SER A 523 -25.39 59.37 3.67
CA SER A 523 -26.78 59.15 3.29
C SER A 523 -27.26 60.15 2.22
N VAL A 524 -28.21 59.70 1.39
CA VAL A 524 -29.23 60.50 0.71
C VAL A 524 -30.49 59.63 0.63
N ASP A 525 -31.67 60.23 0.84
CA ASP A 525 -32.99 59.58 0.98
C ASP A 525 -33.90 59.87 -0.26
N ASP A 526 -35.16 59.39 -0.22
CA ASP A 526 -36.28 59.58 -1.19
C ASP A 526 -36.08 59.03 -2.64
N ASP A 527 -37.09 58.64 -3.44
CA ASP A 527 -38.50 58.17 -3.28
C ASP A 527 -38.94 57.64 -4.69
N GLY A 528 -39.96 56.81 -4.97
CA GLY A 528 -40.99 56.11 -4.18
C GLY A 528 -41.99 55.35 -5.08
N SER A 529 -43.00 54.68 -4.48
CA SER A 529 -44.12 53.93 -5.13
C SER A 529 -43.73 52.73 -6.05
N GLU A 530 -44.56 51.72 -6.36
CA GLU A 530 -45.71 51.07 -5.69
C GLU A 530 -45.91 49.64 -6.28
N VAL A 531 -46.60 48.73 -5.56
CA VAL A 531 -47.54 47.65 -6.03
C VAL A 531 -47.25 46.95 -7.39
N THR A 532 -47.06 45.62 -7.58
CA THR A 532 -47.40 44.34 -6.90
C THR A 532 -46.20 43.36 -6.89
N GLY A 533 -46.15 42.22 -6.18
CA GLY A 533 -47.13 41.54 -5.32
C GLY A 533 -47.29 40.03 -5.59
N GLU A 534 -46.23 39.21 -5.48
CA GLU A 534 -46.35 37.74 -5.43
C GLU A 534 -45.33 37.09 -4.47
N LYS A 535 -45.56 35.83 -4.03
CA LYS A 535 -44.93 35.22 -2.85
C LYS A 535 -43.84 34.20 -3.18
N ILE A 536 -42.60 34.43 -2.74
CA ILE A 536 -41.62 33.35 -2.47
C ILE A 536 -40.98 33.56 -1.08
N ILE A 537 -40.73 32.43 -0.41
CA ILE A 537 -40.37 32.30 1.01
C ILE A 537 -39.01 32.93 1.33
N ARG A 538 -38.92 33.69 2.44
CA ARG A 538 -37.64 34.14 3.03
C ARG A 538 -37.10 33.10 4.02
N SER A 539 -35.81 32.80 3.94
CA SER A 539 -35.06 32.13 5.02
C SER A 539 -34.87 33.08 6.22
N PRO A 540 -34.77 32.58 7.46
CA PRO A 540 -34.53 33.43 8.63
C PRO A 540 -33.19 34.19 8.59
N SER A 541 -33.16 35.38 9.20
CA SER A 541 -31.98 36.25 9.23
C SER A 541 -30.86 35.70 10.09
N VAL A 542 -29.62 36.06 9.73
CA VAL A 542 -28.44 35.91 10.60
C VAL A 542 -28.62 36.76 11.86
N MET A 543 -28.40 36.15 13.03
CA MET A 543 -28.22 36.87 14.30
C MET A 543 -26.77 37.31 14.41
N SER A 544 -26.51 38.62 14.28
CA SER A 544 -25.20 39.21 14.55
C SER A 544 -25.01 39.44 16.05
N PHE A 545 -24.20 38.62 16.71
CA PHE A 545 -23.69 38.92 18.05
C PHE A 545 -22.33 39.60 17.97
N GLY A 546 -22.12 40.59 18.85
CA GLY A 546 -20.88 41.37 18.93
C GLY A 546 -19.72 40.56 19.53
N ILE A 547 -18.50 41.04 19.26
CA ILE A 547 -17.26 40.47 19.79
C ILE A 547 -17.00 41.07 21.17
N GLU A 548 -16.89 40.23 22.21
CA GLU A 548 -15.93 40.40 23.32
C GLU A 548 -15.96 39.21 24.30
N GLU A 549 -15.27 38.11 23.98
CA GLU A 549 -14.64 37.28 25.01
C GLU A 549 -13.47 36.45 24.45
N LYS A 550 -12.46 36.21 25.29
CA LYS A 550 -11.22 35.51 24.92
C LYS A 550 -11.37 34.02 25.25
N PRO A 551 -11.39 33.09 24.26
CA PRO A 551 -11.62 31.68 24.55
C PRO A 551 -10.53 31.11 25.46
N ALA A 552 -10.94 30.32 26.44
CA ALA A 552 -10.04 29.65 27.38
C ALA A 552 -9.13 28.63 26.66
N ALA A 553 -7.96 28.35 27.27
CA ALA A 553 -7.04 27.37 26.73
C ALA A 553 -7.68 25.96 26.67
N TYR A 554 -7.45 25.23 25.58
CA TYR A 554 -7.98 23.88 25.38
C TYR A 554 -7.49 22.93 26.49
N PRO A 555 -8.33 21.97 26.96
CA PRO A 555 -7.94 21.02 27.99
C PRO A 555 -6.68 20.21 27.62
N GLN A 556 -5.80 20.03 28.62
CA GLN A 556 -4.46 19.43 28.53
C GLN A 556 -4.41 17.97 28.01
N VAL A 557 -5.55 17.34 27.71
CA VAL A 557 -5.66 15.92 27.36
C VAL A 557 -5.13 15.64 25.93
N TYR A 558 -5.20 16.62 25.03
CA TYR A 558 -4.83 16.44 23.62
C TYR A 558 -3.35 16.76 23.30
N SER A 559 -2.58 17.35 24.22
CA SER A 559 -1.17 17.71 23.96
C SER A 559 -0.25 16.51 23.69
N SER A 560 -0.63 15.32 24.16
CA SER A 560 0.18 14.10 24.04
C SER A 560 0.16 13.46 22.64
N LEU A 561 -0.73 13.89 21.74
CA LEU A 561 -0.88 13.30 20.39
C LEU A 561 0.01 13.95 19.32
N ILE A 562 0.68 15.06 19.62
CA ILE A 562 1.50 15.82 18.66
C ILE A 562 3.01 15.50 18.79
N ALA A 563 3.42 14.84 19.89
CA ALA A 563 4.82 14.53 20.21
C ALA A 563 5.39 13.30 19.48
N GLY A 564 5.22 13.22 18.15
CA GLY A 564 5.73 12.12 17.33
C GLY A 564 7.25 12.13 17.17
N ARG A 565 8.00 11.48 18.08
CA ARG A 565 9.43 11.19 17.90
C ARG A 565 9.79 9.74 18.23
N SER A 566 10.36 9.06 17.24
CA SER A 566 10.86 7.70 17.32
C SER A 566 12.26 7.61 17.95
N THR A 567 12.36 7.03 19.13
CA THR A 567 13.63 6.50 19.68
C THR A 567 13.36 5.13 20.31
N GLY A 568 13.69 4.06 19.59
CA GLY A 568 13.55 2.71 20.10
C GLY A 568 14.61 2.40 21.15
N LEU A 569 14.18 1.96 22.34
CA LEU A 569 15.03 1.33 23.34
C LEU A 569 14.69 -0.15 23.43
N VAL A 570 15.66 -1.01 23.11
CA VAL A 570 15.54 -2.47 23.22
C VAL A 570 16.50 -2.98 24.29
N SER A 571 15.97 -3.68 25.31
CA SER A 571 16.76 -4.36 26.35
C SER A 571 15.93 -5.35 27.16
N SER A 572 15.84 -6.59 26.67
CA SER A 572 15.61 -7.82 27.46
C SER A 572 15.97 -9.02 26.57
N ALA A 573 17.20 -9.51 26.65
CA ALA A 573 17.61 -10.58 27.56
C ALA A 573 17.08 -11.96 27.12
N SER A 574 17.95 -12.75 26.47
CA SER A 574 17.73 -14.18 26.22
C SER A 574 17.99 -15.01 27.48
N PRO A 575 17.38 -16.20 27.60
CA PRO A 575 18.25 -17.38 27.72
C PRO A 575 17.72 -18.65 27.03
N GLY A 576 18.62 -19.63 26.84
CA GLY A 576 18.27 -21.06 26.88
C GLY A 576 18.13 -21.78 25.53
N ALA A 577 19.05 -22.71 25.25
CA ALA A 577 19.01 -23.57 24.07
C ALA A 577 18.04 -24.77 24.24
N GLY A 578 17.51 -25.26 23.13
CA GLY A 578 16.76 -26.52 23.03
C GLY A 578 16.86 -27.09 21.62
N MET A 579 17.00 -28.42 21.49
CA MET A 579 17.21 -29.11 20.21
C MET A 579 15.90 -29.67 19.65
N GLY A 580 15.71 -29.57 18.33
CA GLY A 580 14.63 -30.20 17.57
C GLY A 580 14.94 -30.13 16.07
N ALA A 581 14.62 -31.16 15.30
CA ALA A 581 15.12 -31.32 13.93
C ALA A 581 14.01 -31.64 12.92
N GLY A 582 14.22 -31.22 11.67
CA GLY A 582 13.63 -31.83 10.47
C GLY A 582 12.44 -31.12 9.84
N SER A 583 12.70 -30.37 8.78
CA SER A 583 12.14 -30.70 7.46
C SER A 583 12.93 -29.97 6.36
N GLU A 584 13.29 -30.68 5.29
CA GLU A 584 13.86 -30.10 4.08
C GLU A 584 12.74 -29.88 3.06
N GLU A 585 12.68 -28.71 2.41
CA GLU A 585 12.48 -28.52 0.96
C GLU A 585 12.30 -27.01 0.65
N GLU A 586 13.30 -26.18 0.94
CA GLU A 586 13.34 -24.79 0.43
C GLU A 586 14.17 -24.75 -0.86
N ALA A 587 13.54 -24.35 -1.97
CA ALA A 587 14.17 -24.34 -3.28
C ALA A 587 15.18 -23.18 -3.41
N ASP A 588 16.46 -23.47 -3.19
CA ASP A 588 17.57 -22.51 -3.14
C ASP A 588 17.57 -21.51 -4.32
N VAL A 589 17.24 -20.26 -4.01
CA VAL A 589 16.99 -19.21 -5.01
C VAL A 589 18.31 -18.83 -5.70
N PRO A 590 18.47 -19.08 -7.02
CA PRO A 590 19.77 -18.96 -7.69
C PRO A 590 20.41 -17.59 -7.50
N SER A 591 21.52 -17.54 -6.75
CA SER A 591 22.10 -16.28 -6.30
C SER A 591 22.30 -15.26 -7.43
N ARG A 592 22.23 -13.97 -7.10
CA ARG A 592 22.45 -12.85 -8.04
C ARG A 592 23.74 -12.97 -8.85
N SER A 593 24.76 -13.67 -8.32
CA SER A 593 26.02 -13.97 -9.01
C SER A 593 25.89 -15.05 -10.10
N PHE A 594 24.99 -16.01 -9.94
CA PHE A 594 24.71 -17.08 -10.88
C PHE A 594 23.87 -16.55 -12.04
N LEU A 595 22.75 -15.89 -11.74
CA LEU A 595 21.88 -15.26 -12.74
C LEU A 595 22.65 -14.27 -13.63
N LYS A 596 23.54 -13.44 -13.05
CA LYS A 596 24.39 -12.51 -13.83
C LYS A 596 25.39 -13.24 -14.74
N ARG A 597 25.94 -14.38 -14.33
CA ARG A 597 26.83 -15.22 -15.17
C ARG A 597 26.05 -15.87 -16.32
N GLN A 598 24.85 -16.40 -16.05
CA GLN A 598 23.99 -17.02 -17.05
C GLN A 598 23.46 -16.01 -18.08
N ALA A 599 23.07 -14.80 -17.64
CA ALA A 599 22.68 -13.71 -18.53
C ALA A 599 23.82 -13.29 -19.48
N ASN A 600 25.06 -13.15 -18.96
CA ASN A 600 26.22 -12.83 -19.79
C ASN A 600 26.51 -13.93 -20.83
N LEU A 601 26.43 -15.21 -20.46
CA LEU A 601 26.56 -16.34 -21.40
C LEU A 601 25.53 -16.29 -22.53
N ILE A 602 24.28 -15.93 -22.22
CA ILE A 602 23.20 -15.80 -23.22
C ILE A 602 23.45 -14.60 -24.15
N LEU A 603 23.96 -13.48 -23.62
CA LEU A 603 24.31 -12.30 -24.42
C LEU A 603 25.49 -12.59 -25.37
N ASP A 604 26.55 -13.25 -24.89
CA ASP A 604 27.70 -13.66 -25.71
C ASP A 604 27.29 -14.65 -26.81
N ALA A 605 26.44 -15.62 -26.50
CA ALA A 605 25.90 -16.56 -27.47
C ALA A 605 25.06 -15.86 -28.56
N LYS A 606 24.22 -14.88 -28.18
CA LYS A 606 23.44 -14.06 -29.13
C LYS A 606 24.33 -13.12 -29.95
N SER A 607 25.38 -12.55 -29.36
CA SER A 607 26.35 -11.68 -30.04
C SER A 607 27.10 -12.45 -31.14
N ARG A 608 27.66 -13.63 -30.81
CA ARG A 608 28.31 -14.52 -31.78
C ARG A 608 27.36 -14.98 -32.89
N ARG A 609 26.06 -15.20 -32.58
CA ARG A 609 25.04 -15.54 -33.59
C ARG A 609 24.75 -14.38 -34.56
N LYS A 610 24.69 -13.11 -34.09
CA LYS A 610 24.55 -11.93 -34.97
C LYS A 610 25.75 -11.76 -35.91
N PHE A 611 26.98 -11.94 -35.41
CA PHE A 611 28.20 -11.80 -36.24
C PHE A 611 28.24 -12.82 -37.40
N ARG A 612 27.81 -14.07 -37.15
CA ARG A 612 27.66 -15.10 -38.19
C ARG A 612 26.59 -14.76 -39.24
N GLN A 613 25.50 -14.09 -38.87
CA GLN A 613 24.46 -13.69 -39.84
C GLN A 613 24.92 -12.57 -40.78
N GLN A 614 25.71 -11.61 -40.30
CA GLN A 614 26.22 -10.52 -41.15
C GLN A 614 27.21 -11.02 -42.22
N GLN A 615 28.11 -11.96 -41.87
CA GLN A 615 29.00 -12.59 -42.85
C GLN A 615 28.28 -13.48 -43.88
N GLY A 616 27.05 -13.92 -43.60
CA GLY A 616 26.22 -14.69 -44.53
C GLY A 616 25.48 -13.85 -45.58
N GLN A 617 25.44 -12.53 -45.44
CA GLN A 617 24.76 -11.63 -46.41
C GLN A 617 25.72 -11.00 -47.41
N THR A 618 26.98 -10.76 -47.05
CA THR A 618 27.99 -10.16 -47.95
C THR A 618 28.46 -11.10 -49.06
N THR A 619 28.31 -12.41 -48.90
CA THR A 619 28.68 -13.43 -49.90
C THR A 619 27.61 -13.69 -50.97
N ARG A 620 26.44 -13.04 -50.88
CA ARG A 620 25.30 -13.25 -51.81
C ARG A 620 25.03 -12.08 -52.77
N ARG A 621 26.01 -11.18 -52.93
CA ARG A 621 26.02 -10.09 -53.92
C ARG A 621 27.40 -9.92 -54.60
N LYS A 622 27.76 -10.92 -55.41
CA LYS A 622 28.64 -10.81 -56.58
C LYS A 622 28.12 -11.76 -57.65
#